data_AF-A0A962YP32-F1
#
_entry.id   AF-A0A962YP32-F1
#
_cell.length_a   1.000
_cell.length_b   1.000
_cell.length_c   1.000
_cell.angle_alpha   90.00
_cell.angle_beta   90.00
_cell.angle_gamma   90.00
#
_symmetry.space_group_name_H-M   'P 1'
#
loop_
_entity.id
_entity.type
_entity.pdbx_description
1 polymer ?
#
loop_
_entity_poly.entity_id
_entity_poly.type
_entity_poly.pdbx_seq_one_letter_code
_entity_poly.pdbx_strand_id
1 'polypeptide(L)' 'MYVTLPAQRQAECYQRQIAAAQRRRRLAIWQEHYDRLQRITPRNDEERIAQAEALELLRQARP' A
#
# COMPACT_ATOMS: atom_id res chain seq x y z
N MET A 1 -24.09 -4.48 -31.65
CA MET A 1 -24.98 -4.39 -30.47
C MET A 1 -24.21 -3.66 -29.37
N TYR A 2 -24.48 -2.37 -29.14
CA TYR A 2 -23.85 -1.63 -28.03
C TYR A 2 -24.63 -1.95 -26.76
N VAL A 3 -24.06 -2.77 -25.87
CA VAL A 3 -24.65 -3.03 -24.56
C VAL A 3 -24.37 -1.81 -23.69
N THR A 4 -25.24 -0.81 -23.75
CA THR A 4 -25.20 0.33 -22.83
C THR A 4 -25.64 -0.17 -21.45
N LEU A 5 -24.67 -0.47 -20.59
CA LEU A 5 -24.92 -0.77 -19.18
C LEU A 5 -25.69 0.41 -18.55
N PRO A 6 -26.76 0.17 -17.77
CA PRO A 6 -27.50 1.24 -17.12
C PRO A 6 -26.57 2.09 -16.25
N ALA A 7 -26.81 3.40 -16.16
CA ALA A 7 -25.90 4.38 -15.55
C ALA A 7 -25.42 3.99 -14.13
N GLN A 8 -26.27 3.31 -13.35
CA GLN A 8 -25.90 2.79 -12.03
C GLN A 8 -24.79 1.72 -12.08
N ARG A 9 -24.86 0.78 -13.04
CA ARG A 9 -23.83 -0.26 -13.23
C ARG A 9 -22.51 0.32 -13.72
N GLN A 10 -22.55 1.39 -14.52
CA GLN A 10 -21.35 2.12 -14.92
C GLN A 10 -20.70 2.79 -13.71
N ALA A 11 -21.48 3.49 -12.86
CA ALA A 11 -20.97 4.12 -11.64
C ALA A 11 -20.33 3.13 -10.68
N GLU A 12 -20.94 1.96 -10.45
CA GLU A 12 -20.35 0.89 -9.63
C GLU A 12 -19.02 0.37 -10.20
N CYS A 13 -18.93 0.18 -11.53
CA CYS A 13 -17.68 -0.23 -12.18
C CYS A 13 -16.58 0.81 -12.01
N TYR A 14 -16.89 2.11 -12.15
CA TYR A 14 -15.93 3.18 -11.91
C TYR A 14 -15.49 3.24 -10.45
N GLN A 15 -16.42 3.11 -9.50
CA GLN A 15 -16.08 3.09 -8.07
C GLN A 15 -15.15 1.91 -7.71
N ARG A 16 -15.40 0.72 -8.27
CA ARG A 16 -14.50 -0.44 -8.08
C ARG A 16 -13.11 -0.19 -8.65
N GLN A 17 -13.02 0.44 -9.83
CA GLN A 17 -11.73 0.79 -10.44
C GLN A 17 -10.97 1.84 -9.61
N ILE A 18 -11.66 2.86 -9.10
CA ILE A 18 -11.07 3.89 -8.23
C ILE A 18 -10.58 3.26 -6.91
N ALA A 19 -11.39 2.42 -6.27
CA ALA A 19 -11.01 1.73 -5.04
C ALA A 19 -9.79 0.82 -5.25
N ALA A 20 -9.74 0.08 -6.37
CA ALA A 20 -8.59 -0.75 -6.73
C ALA A 20 -7.33 0.11 -6.98
N ALA A 21 -7.46 1.23 -7.69
CA ALA A 21 -6.35 2.15 -7.94
C ALA A 21 -5.82 2.78 -6.64
N GLN A 22 -6.72 3.18 -5.73
CA GLN A 22 -6.33 3.70 -4.42
C GLN A 22 -5.61 2.64 -3.58
N ARG A 23 -6.08 1.39 -3.58
CA ARG A 23 -5.41 0.28 -2.89
C ARG A 23 -4.00 0.04 -3.44
N ARG A 24 -3.84 0.03 -4.77
CA ARG A 24 -2.51 -0.09 -5.41
C ARG A 24 -1.57 1.04 -5.01
N ARG A 25 -2.06 2.29 -4.96
CA ARG A 25 -1.25 3.45 -4.51
C ARG A 25 -0.82 3.29 -3.06
N ARG A 26 -1.73 2.91 -2.16
CA ARG A 26 -1.39 2.67 -0.74
C ARG A 26 -0.37 1.54 -0.58
N LEU A 27 -0.51 0.46 -1.33
CA LEU A 27 0.45 -0.65 -1.32
C LEU A 27 1.82 -0.20 -1.83
N ALA A 28 1.88 0.62 -2.89
CA ALA A 28 3.14 1.15 -3.42
C ALA A 28 3.86 2.04 -2.40
N ILE A 29 3.14 2.96 -1.74
CA ILE A 29 3.69 3.81 -0.67
C ILE A 29 4.20 2.96 0.50
N TRP A 30 3.39 1.99 0.93
CA TRP A 30 3.77 1.05 1.98
C TRP A 30 5.08 0.30 1.62
N GLN A 31 5.17 -0.18 0.38
CA GLN A 31 6.33 -0.92 -0.09
C GLN A 31 7.58 -0.03 -0.18
N GLU A 32 7.45 1.22 -0.66
CA GLU A 32 8.54 2.18 -0.68
C GLU A 32 9.10 2.44 0.73
N HIS A 33 8.23 2.66 1.72
CA HIS A 33 8.66 2.85 3.11
C HIS A 33 9.37 1.62 3.67
N TYR A 34 8.85 0.43 3.39
CA TYR A 34 9.45 -0.82 3.82
C TYR A 34 10.85 -1.01 3.21
N ASP A 35 11.00 -0.84 1.90
CA ASP A 35 12.28 -0.90 1.19
C ASP A 35 13.27 0.12 1.71
N ARG A 36 12.82 1.37 1.92
CA ARG A 36 13.66 2.44 2.45
C ARG A 36 14.19 2.09 3.83
N LEU A 37 13.33 1.57 4.71
CA LEU A 37 13.71 1.19 6.05
C LEU A 37 14.71 0.02 6.05
N GLN A 38 14.54 -0.97 5.18
CA GLN A 38 15.48 -2.09 5.05
C GLN A 38 16.88 -1.66 4.56
N ARG A 39 16.96 -0.61 3.74
CA ARG A 39 18.25 -0.13 3.19
C ARG A 39 19.07 0.68 4.19
N ILE A 40 18.47 1.14 5.28
CA ILE A 40 19.20 1.85 6.34
C ILE A 40 20.12 0.85 7.03
N THR A 41 21.42 1.16 7.11
CA THR A 41 22.36 0.34 7.87
C THR A 41 22.45 0.90 9.29
N PRO A 42 21.97 0.18 10.32
CA PRO A 42 22.06 0.63 11.70
C PRO A 42 23.52 0.63 12.17
N ARG A 43 23.89 1.64 12.96
CA ARG A 43 25.27 1.87 13.44
C ARG A 43 25.51 1.28 14.83
N ASN A 44 24.45 1.10 15.62
CA ASN A 44 24.50 0.54 16.96
C ASN A 44 23.32 -0.43 17.20
N ASP A 45 23.33 -1.11 18.35
CA ASP A 45 22.28 -2.05 18.73
C ASP A 45 20.91 -1.37 18.90
N GLU A 46 20.86 -0.14 19.41
CA GLU A 46 19.62 0.64 19.56
C GLU A 46 18.95 0.91 18.20
N GLU A 47 19.72 1.36 17.20
CA GLU A 47 19.22 1.58 15.84
C GLU A 47 18.78 0.27 15.17
N ARG A 48 19.46 -0.84 15.48
CA ARG A 48 19.08 -2.17 14.95
C ARG A 48 17.75 -2.63 15.52
N ILE A 49 17.54 -2.44 16.82
CA ILE A 49 16.27 -2.76 17.49
C ILE A 49 15.16 -1.86 16.96
N ALA A 50 15.38 -0.54 16.90
CA ALA A 50 14.41 0.42 16.39
C ALA A 50 14.03 0.13 14.93
N GLN A 51 15.00 -0.26 14.09
CA GLN A 51 14.74 -0.68 12.71
C GLN A 51 13.89 -1.95 12.66
N ALA A 52 14.18 -2.95 13.51
CA ALA A 52 13.42 -4.19 13.58
C ALA A 52 11.97 -3.94 14.02
N GLU A 53 11.76 -3.13 15.07
CA GLU A 53 10.43 -2.74 15.55
C GLU A 53 9.64 -1.98 14.48
N ALA A 54 10.28 -1.00 13.81
CA ALA A 54 9.63 -0.25 12.75
C ALA A 54 9.25 -1.14 11.54
N LEU A 55 10.08 -2.13 11.18
CA LEU A 55 9.74 -3.12 10.15
C LEU A 55 8.57 -4.03 10.56
N GLU A 56 8.50 -4.39 11.84
CA GLU A 56 7.40 -5.20 12.38
C GLU A 56 6.08 -4.41 12.37
N LEU A 57 6.09 -3.15 12.82
CA LEU A 57 4.94 -2.27 12.79
C LEU A 57 4.43 -2.07 11.36
N LEU A 58 5.33 -1.83 10.40
CA LEU A 58 4.96 -1.73 8.99
C LEU A 58 4.36 -3.04 8.47
N ARG A 59 4.90 -4.20 8.85
CA ARG A 59 4.36 -5.51 8.44
C ARG A 59 2.94 -5.74 8.95
N GLN A 60 2.62 -5.30 10.16
CA GLN A 60 1.27 -5.37 10.73
C GLN A 60 0.31 -4.39 10.04
N ALA A 61 0.79 -3.21 9.63
CA ALA A 61 -0.01 -2.16 8.99
C ALA A 61 -0.20 -2.31 7.47
N ARG A 62 -0.05 -3.52 6.90
CA ARG A 62 -0.16 -3.75 5.45
C ARG A 62 -1.60 -3.51 4.94
N PRO A 63 -1.81 -2.69 3.89
CA PRO A 63 -3.14 -2.33 3.35
C PRO A 63 -3.77 -3.35 2.36
#